data_AF-A0A847JIM0-F1
#
_entry.id   AF-A0A847JIM0-F1
#
_cell.length_a   1.000
_cell.length_b   1.000
_cell.length_c   1.000
_cell.angle_alpha   90.00
_cell.angle_beta   90.00
_cell.angle_gamma   90.00
#
_symmetry.space_group_name_H-M   'P 1'
#
loop_
_entity.id
_entity.type
_entity.pdbx_description
1 polymer ?
#
loop_
_entity_poly.entity_id
_entity_poly.type
_entity_poly.pdbx_seq_one_letter_code
_entity_poly.pdbx_strand_id
1 'polypeptide(L)' 'MATRSTLSAEDWIKAAFRALSVGGVQAIRAEAIARDLNVSKGAFYWHFKDVA' A
#
# COMPACT_ATOMS: atom_id res chain seq x y z
N MET A 1 -19.39 -10.87 -12.83
CA MET A 1 -18.06 -10.47 -13.32
C MET A 1 -17.56 -9.35 -12.43
N ALA A 2 -16.72 -9.64 -11.44
CA ALA A 2 -16.27 -8.63 -10.49
C ALA A 2 -15.26 -7.70 -11.20
N THR A 3 -15.58 -6.42 -11.29
CA THR A 3 -14.64 -5.38 -11.71
C THR A 3 -13.42 -5.46 -10.81
N ARG A 4 -12.24 -5.57 -11.40
CA ARG A 4 -10.97 -5.61 -10.67
C ARG A 4 -10.77 -4.25 -10.01
N SER A 5 -11.32 -4.08 -8.81
CA SER A 5 -11.24 -2.85 -8.02
C SER A 5 -9.78 -2.63 -7.65
N THR A 6 -9.11 -1.74 -8.37
CA THR A 6 -7.78 -1.26 -7.96
C THR A 6 -7.93 -0.56 -6.62
N LEU A 7 -7.11 -0.92 -5.64
CA LEU A 7 -7.09 -0.25 -4.34
C LEU A 7 -6.92 1.26 -4.55
N SER A 8 -7.67 2.07 -3.81
CA SER A 8 -7.51 3.51 -3.86
C SER A 8 -6.27 3.95 -3.08
N ALA A 9 -5.77 5.16 -3.35
CA ALA A 9 -4.67 5.73 -2.56
C ALA A 9 -5.00 5.79 -1.05
N GLU A 10 -6.28 5.97 -0.70
CA GLU A 10 -6.73 6.00 0.69
C GLU A 10 -6.58 4.63 1.39
N ASP A 11 -6.79 3.53 0.67
CA ASP A 11 -6.58 2.18 1.20
C ASP A 11 -5.11 1.94 1.56
N TRP A 12 -4.20 2.44 0.71
CA TRP A 12 -2.76 2.42 0.97
C TRP A 12 -2.38 3.25 2.19
N ILE A 13 -2.95 4.45 2.35
CA ILE A 13 -2.69 5.33 3.50
C ILE A 13 -3.18 4.67 4.79
N LYS A 14 -4.39 4.10 4.80
CA LYS A 14 -4.94 3.38 5.97
C LYS A 14 -4.06 2.19 6.36
N ALA A 15 -3.59 1.41 5.38
CA ALA A 15 -2.69 0.30 5.64
C ALA A 15 -1.33 0.77 6.18
N ALA A 16 -0.77 1.84 5.65
CA ALA A 16 0.46 2.45 6.15
C ALA A 16 0.31 2.92 7.61
N PHE A 17 -0.80 3.55 7.98
CA PHE A 17 -1.04 3.96 9.37
C PHE A 17 -1.13 2.76 10.33
N ARG A 18 -1.81 1.68 9.93
CA ARG A 18 -1.85 0.44 10.72
C ARG A 18 -0.45 -0.15 10.89
N ALA A 19 0.29 -0.27 9.79
CA ALA A 19 1.64 -0.80 9.81
C ALA A 19 2.58 0.05 10.68
N LEU A 20 2.49 1.38 10.58
CA LEU A 20 3.26 2.32 11.41
C LEU A 20 3.01 2.10 12.90
N SER A 21 1.75 1.90 13.28
CA SER A 21 1.36 1.70 14.67
C SER A 21 1.91 0.39 15.27
N VAL A 22 2.13 -0.63 14.43
CA VAL A 22 2.58 -1.96 14.86
C VAL A 22 4.11 -2.11 14.79
N GLY A 23 4.73 -1.64 13.72
CA GLY A 23 6.13 -1.91 13.40
C GLY A 23 7.00 -0.68 13.10
N GLY A 24 6.47 0.53 13.35
CA GLY A 24 7.18 1.77 13.12
C GLY A 24 7.48 2.05 11.64
N VAL A 25 8.43 2.94 11.39
CA VAL A 25 8.76 3.44 10.04
C VAL A 25 9.20 2.31 9.08
N GLN A 26 9.75 1.23 9.61
CA GLN A 26 10.18 0.10 8.78
C GLN A 26 9.00 -0.73 8.23
N ALA A 27 7.83 -0.60 8.83
CA ALA A 27 6.62 -1.30 8.41
C ALA A 27 5.86 -0.57 7.29
N ILE A 28 6.14 0.72 7.03
CA ILE A 28 5.48 1.52 5.98
C ILE A 28 6.14 1.43 4.61
N ARG A 29 7.12 0.53 4.42
CA ARG A 29 7.75 0.30 3.12
C ARG A 29 6.73 -0.19 2.09
N ALA A 30 6.84 0.27 0.84
CA ALA A 30 5.91 -0.06 -0.23
C ALA A 30 5.69 -1.58 -0.39
N GLU A 31 6.75 -2.38 -0.27
CA GLU A 31 6.66 -3.85 -0.30
C GLU A 31 5.88 -4.44 0.86
N ALA A 32 6.05 -3.88 2.07
CA ALA A 32 5.37 -4.36 3.27
C ALA A 32 3.86 -4.08 3.18
N ILE A 33 3.49 -2.87 2.76
CA ILE A 33 2.09 -2.49 2.59
C ILE A 33 1.45 -3.24 1.42
N ALA A 34 2.18 -3.45 0.32
CA ALA A 34 1.69 -4.23 -0.80
C ALA A 34 1.39 -5.68 -0.40
N ARG A 35 2.22 -6.28 0.47
CA ARG A 35 1.97 -7.61 1.06
C ARG A 35 0.75 -7.63 1.97
N ASP A 36 0.58 -6.62 2.83
CA ASP A 36 -0.61 -6.47 3.71
C ASP A 36 -1.90 -6.38 2.89
N LEU A 37 -1.85 -5.62 1.79
CA LEU A 37 -2.99 -5.40 0.89
C LEU A 37 -3.15 -6.49 -0.18
N ASN A 38 -2.30 -7.52 -0.18
CA ASN A 38 -2.27 -8.61 -1.16
C ASN A 38 -2.23 -8.14 -2.63
N VAL A 39 -1.40 -7.14 -2.91
CA VAL A 39 -1.18 -6.57 -4.25
C VAL A 39 0.31 -6.51 -4.59
N SER A 40 0.63 -6.22 -5.85
CA SER A 40 2.01 -6.05 -6.27
C SER A 40 2.56 -4.67 -5.89
N LYS A 41 3.88 -4.58 -5.70
CA LYS A 41 4.58 -3.30 -5.50
C LYS A 41 4.32 -2.31 -6.65
N GLY A 42 4.09 -2.82 -7.87
CA GLY A 42 3.75 -2.00 -9.03
C GLY A 42 2.46 -1.18 -8.85
N ALA A 43 1.47 -1.73 -8.13
CA ALA A 43 0.22 -1.01 -7.85
C ALA A 43 0.46 0.21 -6.94
N PHE A 44 1.45 0.16 -6.03
CA PHE A 44 1.83 1.31 -5.21
C PHE A 44 2.31 2.48 -6.07
N TYR A 45 3.23 2.21 -7.00
CA TYR A 45 3.82 3.24 -7.87
C TYR A 45 2.82 3.86 -8.87
N TRP A 46 1.67 3.22 -9.12
CA TRP A 46 0.59 3.87 -9.86
C TRP A 46 -0.06 5.03 -9.07
N HIS A 47 -0.15 4.90 -7.74
CA HIS A 47 -0.72 5.92 -6.86
C HIS A 47 0.33 6.92 -6.33
N PHE A 48 1.56 6.46 -6.08
CA PHE A 48 2.63 7.24 -5.46
C PHE A 48 3.85 7.32 -6.37
N LYS A 49 3.71 8.02 -7.51
CA LYS A 49 4.76 8.15 -8.52
C LYS A 49 5.99 8.94 -8.04
N ASP A 50 5.82 9.85 -7.10
CA ASP A 50 6.87 10.76 -6.62
C ASP A 50 7.78 10.17 -5.52
N VAL A 51 7.53 8.94 -5.08
CA VAL A 51 8.30 8.27 -4.02
C VAL A 51 9.38 7.35 -4.61
N ALA A 52 9.80 7.61 -5.86
CA ALA A 52 10.82 6.84 -6.57
C ALA A 52 12.25 7.17 -6.09
#